data_AF-A0A1Z4BVH8-F1
#
_entry.id   AF-A0A1Z4BVH8-F1
#
_cell.length_a   1.000
_cell.length_b   1.000
_cell.length_c   1.000
_cell.angle_alpha   90.00
_cell.angle_beta   90.00
_cell.angle_gamma   90.00
#
_symmetry.space_group_name_H-M   'P 1'
#
loop_
_entity.id
_entity.type
_entity.pdbx_description
1 polymer ?
#
loop_
_entity_poly.entity_id
_entity_poly.type
_entity_poly.pdbx_seq_one_letter_code
_entity_poly.pdbx_strand_id
1 'polypeptide(L)' 'MSNYPKGSEWRLWDLHIHTPASYNFKRGGFAGMNSTDRSAAIKQVIKNINESDVSVYAINDYWTFDGYLALRAAHDDG' A
#
# COMPACT_ATOMS: atom_id res chain seq x y z
N MET A 1 4.94 -29.93 1.90
CA MET A 1 5.45 -29.64 0.53
C MET A 1 5.96 -28.22 0.53
N SER A 2 7.09 -27.94 -0.13
CA SER A 2 7.58 -26.55 -0.24
C SER A 2 6.64 -25.76 -1.15
N ASN A 3 6.29 -24.52 -0.78
CA ASN A 3 5.58 -23.61 -1.67
C ASN A 3 6.40 -23.29 -2.94
N TYR A 4 7.71 -23.53 -2.89
CA TYR A 4 8.67 -23.30 -3.98
C TYR A 4 9.47 -24.57 -4.25
N PRO A 5 8.87 -25.58 -4.92
CA PRO A 5 9.50 -26.89 -5.12
C PRO A 5 10.70 -26.85 -6.07
N LYS A 6 10.87 -25.76 -6.84
CA LYS A 6 11.98 -25.55 -7.78
C LYS A 6 13.10 -24.64 -7.23
N GLY A 7 13.02 -24.23 -5.96
CA GLY A 7 13.94 -23.26 -5.37
C GLY A 7 13.50 -21.82 -5.65
N SER A 8 14.47 -20.91 -5.85
CA SER A 8 14.17 -19.49 -6.09
C SER A 8 13.38 -19.30 -7.38
N GLU A 9 12.27 -18.56 -7.31
CA GLU A 9 11.41 -18.23 -8.45
C GLU A 9 11.40 -16.70 -8.66
N TRP A 10 11.28 -16.28 -9.92
CA TRP A 10 11.12 -14.87 -10.27
C TRP A 10 9.73 -14.37 -9.88
N ARG A 11 9.68 -13.13 -9.37
CA ARG A 11 8.44 -12.44 -8.98
C ARG A 11 8.53 -10.97 -9.36
N LEU A 12 7.38 -10.35 -9.63
CA LEU A 12 7.29 -8.92 -9.88
C LEU A 12 7.29 -8.15 -8.56
N TRP A 13 8.13 -7.12 -8.46
CA TRP A 13 8.32 -6.30 -7.27
C TRP A 13 8.15 -4.84 -7.67
N ASP A 14 7.28 -4.11 -6.97
CA ASP A 14 7.11 -2.67 -7.17
C ASP A 14 7.63 -1.92 -5.94
N LEU A 15 8.81 -1.32 -6.10
CA LEU A 15 9.57 -0.75 -5.00
C LEU A 15 9.40 0.77 -4.87
N HIS A 16 8.49 1.38 -5.61
CA HIS A 16 8.29 2.83 -5.59
C HIS A 16 6.83 3.22 -5.80
N ILE A 17 5.98 2.92 -4.81
CA ILE A 17 4.59 3.37 -4.82
C ILE A 17 4.33 4.48 -3.81
N HIS A 18 3.49 5.44 -4.19
CA HIS A 18 2.96 6.48 -3.32
C HIS A 18 1.50 6.19 -3.00
N THR A 19 1.11 6.37 -1.74
CA THR A 19 -0.29 6.33 -1.32
C THR A 19 -0.91 7.73 -1.33
N PRO A 20 -2.23 7.84 -1.14
CA PRO A 20 -2.90 9.10 -0.89
C PRO A 20 -2.44 9.86 0.37
N ALA A 21 -1.57 9.30 1.20
CA ALA A 21 -0.99 9.98 2.37
C ALA A 21 0.10 11.00 2.00
N SER A 22 0.76 10.83 0.86
CA SER A 22 1.85 11.70 0.39
C SER A 22 1.54 13.20 0.51
N TYR A 23 2.54 14.00 0.94
CA TYR A 23 2.40 15.42 1.31
C TYR A 23 1.79 16.35 0.23
N ASN A 24 1.87 16.00 -1.06
CA ASN A 24 1.23 16.76 -2.15
C ASN A 24 0.07 16.02 -2.83
N PHE A 25 -0.40 14.93 -2.24
CA PHE A 25 -1.63 14.30 -2.68
C PHE A 25 -2.81 15.23 -2.37
N LYS A 26 -3.84 15.19 -3.23
CA LYS A 26 -5.02 16.07 -3.21
C LYS A 26 -5.42 16.53 -1.80
N ARG A 27 -5.62 17.84 -1.64
CA ARG A 27 -6.00 18.48 -0.35
C ARG A 27 -4.97 18.34 0.79
N GLY A 28 -3.73 17.94 0.54
CA GLY A 28 -2.67 17.82 1.56
C GLY A 28 -2.57 16.41 2.18
N GLY A 29 -2.80 15.39 1.36
CA GLY A 29 -2.76 13.99 1.78
C GLY A 29 -3.83 13.64 2.81
N PHE A 30 -3.51 12.74 3.74
CA PHE A 30 -4.46 12.31 4.77
C PHE A 30 -4.92 13.43 5.70
N ALA A 31 -4.09 14.44 5.93
CA ALA A 31 -4.46 15.60 6.74
C ALA A 31 -5.63 16.39 6.12
N GLY A 32 -5.77 16.35 4.79
CA GLY A 32 -6.86 16.98 4.04
C GLY A 32 -8.14 16.16 3.91
N MET A 33 -8.17 14.93 4.44
CA MET A 33 -9.29 14.00 4.30
C MET A 33 -10.03 13.83 5.61
N ASN A 34 -11.36 13.75 5.54
CA ASN A 34 -12.15 13.22 6.65
C ASN A 34 -11.93 11.70 6.79
N SER A 35 -12.43 11.11 7.88
CA SER A 35 -12.25 9.68 8.18
C SER A 35 -12.82 8.76 7.11
N THR A 36 -13.96 9.12 6.52
CA THR A 36 -14.64 8.33 5.48
C THR A 36 -13.81 8.31 4.20
N ASP A 37 -13.36 9.47 3.73
CA ASP A 37 -12.54 9.60 2.53
C ASP A 37 -11.20 8.88 2.69
N ARG A 38 -10.57 8.99 3.88
CA ARG A 38 -9.33 8.29 4.20
C ARG A 38 -9.52 6.78 4.16
N SER A 39 -10.59 6.26 4.77
CA SER A 39 -10.90 4.82 4.76
C SER A 39 -11.15 4.32 3.33
N ALA A 40 -11.91 5.06 2.53
CA ALA A 40 -12.15 4.72 1.13
C ALA A 40 -10.85 4.70 0.31
N ALA A 41 -9.97 5.68 0.52
CA ALA A 41 -8.67 5.76 -0.14
C ALA A 41 -7.77 4.55 0.19
N ILE A 42 -7.67 4.17 1.47
CA ILE A 42 -6.92 2.98 1.90
C ILE A 42 -7.50 1.71 1.29
N LYS A 43 -8.82 1.52 1.32
CA LYS A 43 -9.48 0.36 0.70
C LYS A 43 -9.19 0.26 -0.79
N GLN A 44 -9.13 1.40 -1.49
CA GLN A 44 -8.78 1.40 -2.91
C GLN A 44 -7.33 0.98 -3.15
N VAL A 45 -6.38 1.41 -2.31
CA VAL A 45 -4.98 0.97 -2.40
C VAL A 45 -4.87 -0.55 -2.16
N ILE A 46 -5.53 -1.06 -1.11
CA ILE A 46 -5.54 -2.50 -0.80
C ILE A 46 -6.15 -3.30 -1.95
N LYS A 47 -7.28 -2.85 -2.51
CA LYS A 47 -7.90 -3.47 -3.68
C LYS A 47 -6.92 -3.57 -4.85
N ASN A 48 -6.22 -2.48 -5.16
CA ASN A 48 -5.25 -2.46 -6.26
C ASN A 48 -4.05 -3.38 -6.01
N ILE A 49 -3.55 -3.45 -4.77
CA ILE A 49 -2.48 -4.37 -4.36
C ILE A 49 -2.94 -5.82 -4.54
N ASN A 50 -4.14 -6.16 -4.08
CA ASN A 50 -4.67 -7.52 -4.13
C ASN A 50 -5.02 -7.98 -5.56
N GLU A 51 -5.34 -7.05 -6.46
CA GLU A 51 -5.67 -7.34 -7.88
C GLU A 51 -4.42 -7.38 -8.79
N SER A 52 -3.22 -7.14 -8.26
CA SER A 52 -1.98 -7.07 -9.04
C SER A 52 -1.18 -8.36 -9.00
N ASP A 53 -0.37 -8.61 -10.03
CA ASP A 53 0.59 -9.71 -10.07
C ASP A 53 1.90 -9.45 -9.28
N VAL A 54 2.04 -8.27 -8.67
CA VAL A 54 3.21 -7.89 -7.87
C VAL A 54 3.18 -8.63 -6.53
N SER A 55 4.30 -9.25 -6.18
CA SER A 55 4.44 -10.02 -4.94
C SER A 55 4.94 -9.19 -3.76
N VAL A 56 5.65 -8.08 -4.02
CA VAL A 56 6.24 -7.23 -2.98
C VAL A 56 6.10 -5.77 -3.36
N TYR A 57 5.68 -4.96 -2.39
CA TYR A 57 5.54 -3.53 -2.52
C TYR A 57 6.42 -2.78 -1.51
N ALA A 58 7.02 -1.67 -1.95
CA ALA A 58 7.61 -0.68 -1.03
C ALA A 58 6.86 0.66 -1.12
N ILE A 59 6.36 1.12 0.03
CA ILE A 59 5.64 2.37 0.16
C ILE A 59 6.63 3.51 0.39
N ASN A 60 6.66 4.48 -0.51
CA ASN A 60 7.59 5.61 -0.50
C ASN A 60 6.83 6.94 -0.48
N ASP A 61 5.92 7.12 0.46
CA ASP A 61 5.14 8.36 0.54
C ASP A 61 6.02 9.61 0.70
N TYR A 62 5.63 10.70 0.04
CA TYR A 62 6.35 11.96 0.17
C TYR A 62 6.19 12.51 1.59
N TRP A 63 7.31 12.60 2.30
CA TRP A 63 7.44 13.25 3.62
C TRP A 63 6.54 12.67 4.74
N THR A 64 6.08 11.42 4.60
CA THR A 64 5.30 10.75 5.65
C THR A 64 5.44 9.23 5.57
N PHE A 65 5.15 8.55 6.68
CA PHE A 65 4.97 7.09 6.73
C PHE A 65 3.50 6.68 6.94
N ASP A 66 2.57 7.65 6.98
CA ASP A 66 1.18 7.40 7.37
C ASP A 66 0.47 6.38 6.47
N GLY A 67 0.78 6.39 5.16
CA GLY A 67 0.22 5.42 4.22
C GLY A 67 0.66 3.99 4.52
N TYR A 68 1.97 3.80 4.78
CA TYR A 68 2.50 2.51 5.20
C TYR A 68 1.87 2.04 6.52
N LEU A 69 1.80 2.91 7.53
CA LEU A 69 1.23 2.57 8.84
C LEU A 69 -0.25 2.20 8.73
N ALA A 70 -1.02 2.92 7.92
CA ALA A 70 -2.43 2.62 7.69
C ALA A 70 -2.63 1.28 6.96
N LEU A 71 -1.81 0.97 5.94
CA LEU A 71 -1.84 -0.32 5.27
C LEU A 71 -1.41 -1.46 6.19
N ARG A 72 -0.40 -1.24 7.04
CA ARG A 72 0.06 -2.22 8.02
C ARG A 72 -1.02 -2.55 9.04
N ALA A 73 -1.67 -1.52 9.60
CA ALA A 73 -2.77 -1.71 10.53
C ALA A 73 -3.92 -2.49 9.88
N ALA A 74 -4.32 -2.11 8.65
CA ALA A 74 -5.36 -2.84 7.92
C ALA A 74 -4.99 -4.31 7.67
N HIS A 75 -3.74 -4.60 7.31
CA HIS A 75 -3.27 -5.98 7.16
C HIS A 75 -3.32 -6.78 8.48
N ASP A 76 -3.00 -6.14 9.59
CA ASP A 76 -3.01 -6.79 10.92
C ASP A 76 -4.44 -7.03 11.43
N ASP A 77 -5.43 -6.27 10.97
CA ASP A 77 -6.86 -6.42 11.30
C ASP A 77 -7.58 -7.51 10.48
N GLY A 78 -6.98 -7.99 9.39
CA GLY A 78 -7.52 -9.05 8.50
C GLY A 78 -8.28 -8.54 7.27
#